data_AF-A0A2W4RZG7-F1
#
_entry.id   AF-A0A2W4RZG7-F1
#
_cell.length_a   1.000
_cell.length_b   1.000
_cell.length_c   1.000
_cell.angle_alpha   90.00
_cell.angle_beta   90.00
_cell.angle_gamma   90.00
#
_symmetry.space_group_name_H-M   'P 1'
#
loop_
_entity.id
_entity.type
_entity.pdbx_description
1 polymer ?
#
loop_
_entity_poly.entity_id
_entity_poly.type
_entity_poly.pdbx_seq_one_letter_code
_entity_poly.pdbx_strand_id
1 'polypeptide(L)'
;MGKKTKLQGSPAFALPHAAGATIVPFQTLTHETFGAIGYSWSEFWIYEAELAQDSYEKLKALHQAVLVIEPHANGIRSIHDKELLKALYEAGTGLVSHATRSVQHLVEAMARQIKTPLVETTATERIREACRDLGLDDYSSTDGYQGFAEMLSIRDAVEHPTQARIFTGDPSKWDQVPLAWSISERSIKAYERYADWFDLLTRDFDAYLSTVSKPEILSVRARGLMSPMSVKKPPRT
;
A
#
# COMPACT_ATOMS: atom_id res chain seq x y z
N MET A 1 -4.51 6.68 -25.94
CA MET A 1 -5.27 7.86 -25.47
C MET A 1 -6.74 7.50 -25.32
N GLY A 2 -7.25 7.35 -24.10
CA GLY A 2 -8.67 7.09 -23.88
C GLY A 2 -9.50 8.33 -24.25
N LYS A 3 -10.48 8.18 -25.16
CA LYS A 3 -11.45 9.25 -25.42
C LYS A 3 -12.16 9.58 -24.11
N LYS A 4 -12.15 10.86 -23.70
CA LYS A 4 -12.95 11.37 -22.57
C LYS A 4 -14.44 11.29 -22.93
N THR A 5 -14.99 10.09 -22.92
CA THR A 5 -16.41 9.88 -23.16
C THR A 5 -17.11 10.18 -21.84
N LYS A 6 -17.69 11.38 -21.72
CA LYS A 6 -18.38 11.80 -20.51
C LYS A 6 -19.62 10.92 -20.32
N LEU A 7 -19.72 10.26 -19.17
CA LEU A 7 -20.97 9.61 -18.74
C LEU A 7 -22.09 10.65 -18.70
N GLN A 8 -23.29 10.23 -19.07
CA GLN A 8 -24.48 11.08 -19.06
C GLN A 8 -25.31 10.79 -17.81
N GLY A 9 -25.76 11.83 -17.12
CA GLY A 9 -26.77 11.68 -16.07
C GLY A 9 -28.12 11.33 -16.69
N SER A 10 -28.81 10.39 -16.08
CA SER A 10 -30.13 9.90 -16.50
C SER A 10 -30.99 9.70 -15.26
N PRO A 11 -32.03 10.53 -15.07
CA PRO A 11 -32.97 10.39 -13.97
C PRO A 11 -33.62 9.01 -13.90
N ALA A 12 -33.75 8.31 -15.03
CA ALA A 12 -34.31 6.95 -15.09
C ALA A 12 -33.47 5.90 -14.33
N PHE A 13 -32.16 6.15 -14.16
CA PHE A 13 -31.26 5.30 -13.39
C PHE A 13 -30.95 5.86 -12.00
N ALA A 14 -31.59 6.98 -11.61
CA ALA A 14 -31.42 7.56 -10.27
C ALA A 14 -32.32 6.83 -9.28
N LEU A 15 -31.74 5.94 -8.47
CA LEU A 15 -32.47 5.26 -7.41
C LEU A 15 -32.77 6.22 -6.25
N PRO A 16 -33.99 6.19 -5.67
CA PRO A 16 -34.24 6.87 -4.41
C PRO A 16 -33.39 6.23 -3.31
N HIS A 17 -32.95 7.04 -2.34
CA HIS A 17 -32.29 6.55 -1.14
C HIS A 17 -33.00 7.13 0.09
N ALA A 18 -33.02 6.37 1.17
CA ALA A 18 -33.56 6.85 2.44
C ALA A 18 -32.68 7.97 3.02
N ALA A 19 -33.25 8.76 3.94
CA ALA A 19 -32.45 9.63 4.79
C ALA A 19 -31.49 8.77 5.64
N GLY A 20 -30.24 9.21 5.78
CA GLY A 20 -29.20 8.43 6.47
C GLY A 20 -28.60 7.28 5.65
N ALA A 21 -28.94 7.15 4.37
CA ALA A 21 -28.31 6.16 3.50
C ALA A 21 -26.81 6.48 3.32
N THR A 22 -25.97 5.47 3.54
CA THR A 22 -24.54 5.54 3.21
C THR A 22 -24.38 5.55 1.70
N ILE A 23 -23.65 6.54 1.19
CA ILE A 23 -23.38 6.67 -0.24
C ILE A 23 -21.89 6.49 -0.46
N VAL A 24 -21.55 5.50 -1.28
CA VAL A 24 -20.18 5.21 -1.67
C VAL A 24 -19.90 5.91 -3.00
N PRO A 25 -18.87 6.76 -3.08
CA PRO A 25 -18.45 7.35 -4.35
C PRO A 25 -17.90 6.26 -5.28
N PHE A 26 -18.28 6.34 -6.56
CA PHE A 26 -17.78 5.47 -7.62
C PHE A 26 -16.89 6.25 -8.57
N GLN A 27 -15.76 5.66 -8.92
CA GLN A 27 -15.01 6.02 -10.11
C GLN A 27 -15.52 5.25 -11.31
N THR A 28 -15.35 5.85 -12.48
CA THR A 28 -15.76 5.23 -13.73
C THR A 28 -14.64 5.35 -14.74
N LEU A 29 -14.46 4.29 -15.52
CA LEU A 29 -13.53 4.26 -16.64
C LEU A 29 -14.22 3.66 -17.86
N THR A 30 -13.81 4.10 -19.04
CA THR A 30 -14.29 3.54 -20.31
C THR A 30 -13.17 2.78 -20.98
N HIS A 31 -13.41 1.50 -21.24
CA HIS A 31 -12.50 0.59 -21.93
C HIS A 31 -13.13 0.13 -23.25
N GLU A 32 -12.32 0.02 -24.30
CA GLU A 32 -12.82 -0.37 -25.62
C GLU A 32 -13.42 -1.79 -25.64
N THR A 33 -12.70 -2.74 -25.02
CA THR A 33 -13.14 -4.13 -24.86
C THR A 33 -14.25 -4.30 -23.83
N PHE A 34 -14.06 -3.79 -22.61
CA PHE A 34 -14.94 -4.06 -21.46
C PHE A 34 -16.09 -3.06 -21.30
N GLY A 35 -16.14 -2.00 -22.10
CA GLY A 35 -17.14 -0.95 -21.97
C GLY A 35 -16.89 -0.03 -20.77
N ALA A 36 -17.96 0.55 -20.22
CA ALA A 36 -17.86 1.38 -19.03
C ALA A 36 -17.84 0.52 -17.76
N ILE A 37 -16.83 0.71 -16.94
CA ILE A 37 -16.66 0.04 -15.65
C ILE A 37 -16.81 1.10 -14.56
N GLY A 38 -17.68 0.82 -13.59
CA GLY A 38 -17.77 1.57 -12.33
C GLY A 38 -17.15 0.74 -11.20
N TYR A 39 -16.34 1.38 -10.36
CA TYR A 39 -15.77 0.76 -9.16
C TYR A 39 -15.81 1.75 -8.00
N SER A 40 -15.99 1.23 -6.79
CA SER A 40 -15.99 2.07 -5.58
C SER A 40 -14.64 2.74 -5.40
N TRP A 41 -14.63 3.95 -4.84
CA TRP A 41 -13.41 4.46 -4.25
C TRP A 41 -12.96 3.53 -3.14
N SER A 42 -11.79 2.94 -3.34
CA SER A 42 -11.17 2.07 -2.36
C SER A 42 -10.24 2.84 -1.45
N GLU A 43 -10.14 2.35 -0.22
CA GLU A 43 -9.13 2.77 0.73
C GLU A 43 -7.84 2.01 0.41
N PHE A 44 -7.12 2.49 -0.62
CA PHE A 44 -5.95 1.79 -1.14
C PHE A 44 -4.86 1.53 -0.10
N TRP A 45 -4.81 2.29 0.99
CA TRP A 45 -3.86 2.05 2.07
C TRP A 45 -4.14 0.72 2.79
N ILE A 46 -5.41 0.31 2.89
CA ILE A 46 -5.82 -1.00 3.47
C ILE A 46 -5.33 -2.12 2.57
N TYR A 47 -5.60 -2.05 1.26
CA TYR A 47 -5.16 -3.09 0.32
C TYR A 47 -3.64 -3.26 0.31
N GLU A 48 -2.89 -2.17 0.36
CA GLU A 48 -1.44 -2.24 0.41
C GLU A 48 -0.95 -2.79 1.77
N ALA A 49 -1.63 -2.50 2.88
CA ALA A 49 -1.30 -3.09 4.18
C ALA A 49 -1.57 -4.61 4.18
N GLU A 50 -2.70 -5.06 3.63
CA GLU A 50 -3.02 -6.48 3.47
C GLU A 50 -1.99 -7.20 2.58
N LEU A 51 -1.60 -6.59 1.45
CA LEU A 51 -0.56 -7.15 0.57
C LEU A 51 0.83 -7.17 1.21
N ALA A 52 1.12 -6.22 2.11
CA ALA A 52 2.35 -6.23 2.92
C ALA A 52 2.32 -7.41 3.90
N GLN A 53 1.18 -7.63 4.59
CA GLN A 53 0.99 -8.78 5.49
C GLN A 53 1.14 -10.11 4.76
N ASP A 54 0.53 -10.26 3.58
CA ASP A 54 0.66 -11.47 2.76
C ASP A 54 2.12 -11.72 2.36
N SER A 55 2.85 -10.66 1.99
CA SER A 55 4.26 -10.74 1.65
C SER A 55 5.12 -11.13 2.86
N TYR A 56 4.80 -10.61 4.05
CA TYR A 56 5.45 -10.98 5.31
C TYR A 56 5.22 -12.45 5.66
N GLU A 57 3.99 -12.95 5.59
CA GLU A 57 3.70 -14.36 5.87
C GLU A 57 4.36 -15.29 4.86
N LYS A 58 4.39 -14.91 3.58
CA LYS A 58 5.17 -15.63 2.56
C LYS A 58 6.65 -15.65 2.91
N LEU A 59 7.22 -14.52 3.35
CA LEU A 59 8.62 -14.42 3.71
C LEU A 59 8.97 -15.31 4.92
N LYS A 60 8.10 -15.35 5.96
CA LYS A 60 8.23 -16.26 7.10
C LYS A 60 8.24 -17.72 6.68
N ALA A 61 7.33 -18.13 5.79
CA ALA A 61 7.32 -19.49 5.27
C ALA A 61 8.61 -19.83 4.52
N LEU A 62 9.16 -18.89 3.74
CA LEU A 62 10.43 -19.08 3.04
C LEU A 62 11.63 -19.15 4.00
N HIS A 63 11.61 -18.42 5.12
CA HIS A 63 12.62 -18.56 6.17
C HIS A 63 12.64 -19.98 6.75
N GLN A 64 11.47 -20.61 6.93
CA GLN A 64 11.42 -22.01 7.36
C GLN A 64 12.07 -22.94 6.33
N ALA A 65 11.91 -22.70 5.03
CA ALA A 65 12.60 -23.46 3.99
C ALA A 65 14.13 -23.30 4.08
N VAL A 66 14.63 -22.11 4.40
CA VAL A 66 16.07 -21.87 4.65
C VAL A 66 16.56 -22.62 5.90
N LEU A 67 15.72 -22.73 6.94
CA LEU A 67 16.03 -23.47 8.17
C LEU A 67 16.13 -25.00 7.97
N VAL A 68 15.64 -25.54 6.86
CA VAL A 68 15.83 -26.96 6.51
C VAL A 68 17.23 -27.21 5.89
N ILE A 69 17.89 -26.18 5.37
CA ILE A 69 19.21 -26.33 4.72
C ILE A 69 20.29 -26.49 5.79
N GLU A 70 20.79 -27.72 5.98
CA GLU A 70 21.82 -28.00 6.97
C GLU A 70 23.06 -27.11 6.81
N PRO A 71 23.64 -26.61 7.92
CA PRO A 71 24.86 -25.83 7.85
C PRO A 71 26.03 -26.76 7.55
N HIS A 72 27.01 -26.25 6.81
CA HIS A 72 28.29 -26.94 6.65
C HIS A 72 29.07 -26.96 7.98
N ALA A 73 30.20 -27.67 8.00
CA ALA A 73 31.06 -27.78 9.19
C ALA A 73 31.59 -26.42 9.72
N ASN A 74 31.59 -25.37 8.88
CA ASN A 74 31.94 -24.01 9.27
C ASN A 74 30.74 -23.20 9.83
N GLY A 75 29.58 -23.83 10.02
CA GLY A 75 28.37 -23.18 10.53
C GLY A 75 27.58 -22.38 9.49
N ILE A 76 27.99 -22.37 8.21
CA ILE A 76 27.35 -21.58 7.15
C ILE A 76 26.35 -22.44 6.38
N ARG A 77 25.15 -21.89 6.14
CA ARG A 77 24.15 -22.47 5.24
C ARG A 77 24.35 -21.90 3.84
N SER A 78 24.67 -22.76 2.88
CA SER A 78 24.87 -22.33 1.49
C SER A 78 23.57 -22.51 0.69
N ILE A 79 22.95 -21.41 0.28
CA ILE A 79 21.74 -21.44 -0.55
C ILE A 79 22.16 -21.36 -2.02
N HIS A 80 21.99 -22.47 -2.74
CA HIS A 80 22.26 -22.54 -4.19
C HIS A 80 20.98 -22.66 -5.04
N ASP A 81 19.84 -22.89 -4.39
CA ASP A 81 18.53 -22.96 -5.05
C ASP A 81 18.11 -21.57 -5.54
N LYS A 82 18.14 -21.39 -6.86
CA LYS A 82 17.78 -20.13 -7.52
C LYS A 82 16.30 -19.78 -7.36
N GLU A 83 15.41 -20.77 -7.31
CA GLU A 83 13.98 -20.52 -7.16
C GLU A 83 13.67 -20.09 -5.73
N LEU A 84 14.32 -20.68 -4.73
CA LEU A 84 14.23 -20.22 -3.34
C LEU A 84 14.74 -18.77 -3.20
N LEU A 85 15.91 -18.46 -3.73
CA LEU A 85 16.47 -17.10 -3.69
C LEU A 85 15.58 -16.08 -4.40
N LYS A 86 15.02 -16.45 -5.55
CA LYS A 86 14.06 -15.63 -6.29
C LYS A 86 12.80 -15.40 -5.46
N ALA A 87 12.23 -16.45 -4.86
CA ALA A 87 11.03 -16.34 -4.04
C ALA A 87 11.26 -15.44 -2.81
N LEU A 88 12.42 -15.54 -2.15
CA LEU A 88 12.83 -14.67 -1.05
C LEU A 88 12.93 -13.21 -1.50
N TYR A 89 13.56 -12.97 -2.66
CA TYR A 89 13.67 -11.64 -3.23
C TYR A 89 12.30 -11.05 -3.58
N GLU A 90 11.42 -11.81 -4.24
CA GLU A 90 10.07 -11.38 -4.60
C GLU A 90 9.21 -11.08 -3.36
N ALA A 91 9.26 -11.93 -2.32
CA ALA A 91 8.52 -11.71 -1.09
C ALA A 91 9.04 -10.47 -0.33
N GLY A 92 10.36 -10.32 -0.20
CA GLY A 92 10.96 -9.17 0.47
C GLY A 92 10.75 -7.85 -0.28
N THR A 93 10.84 -7.85 -1.61
CA THR A 93 10.55 -6.67 -2.43
C THR A 93 9.06 -6.31 -2.41
N GLY A 94 8.16 -7.30 -2.46
CA GLY A 94 6.73 -7.12 -2.26
C GLY A 94 6.44 -6.45 -0.92
N LEU A 95 7.00 -7.00 0.16
CA LEU A 95 6.85 -6.48 1.53
C LEU A 95 7.20 -4.99 1.64
N VAL A 96 8.42 -4.59 1.23
CA VAL A 96 8.84 -3.19 1.37
C VAL A 96 8.08 -2.24 0.44
N SER A 97 7.66 -2.73 -0.74
CA SER A 97 6.90 -1.94 -1.70
C SER A 97 5.48 -1.66 -1.21
N HIS A 98 4.79 -2.69 -0.72
CA HIS A 98 3.43 -2.60 -0.20
C HIS A 98 3.38 -1.83 1.13
N ALA A 99 4.31 -2.07 2.05
CA ALA A 99 4.41 -1.31 3.30
C ALA A 99 4.73 0.19 3.06
N THR A 100 5.48 0.52 2.01
CA THR A 100 5.70 1.93 1.64
C THR A 100 4.44 2.57 1.07
N ARG A 101 3.76 1.87 0.15
CA ARG A 101 2.55 2.39 -0.49
C ARG A 101 1.37 2.51 0.47
N SER A 102 1.24 1.62 1.45
CA SER A 102 0.19 1.74 2.48
C SER A 102 0.30 3.06 3.24
N VAL A 103 1.51 3.44 3.65
CA VAL A 103 1.78 4.74 4.30
C VAL A 103 1.51 5.89 3.35
N GLN A 104 2.02 5.85 2.13
CA GLN A 104 1.80 6.92 1.15
C GLN A 104 0.30 7.12 0.85
N HIS A 105 -0.45 6.04 0.64
CA HIS A 105 -1.88 6.10 0.41
C HIS A 105 -2.66 6.58 1.65
N LEU A 106 -2.21 6.24 2.87
CA LEU A 106 -2.81 6.74 4.10
C LEU A 106 -2.60 8.25 4.23
N VAL A 107 -1.40 8.74 3.91
CA VAL A 107 -1.09 10.17 3.88
C VAL A 107 -1.97 10.91 2.86
N GLU A 108 -2.22 10.35 1.68
CA GLU A 108 -3.15 10.94 0.72
C GLU A 108 -4.60 10.92 1.24
N ALA A 109 -5.00 9.88 1.97
CA ALA A 109 -6.31 9.80 2.61
C ALA A 109 -6.46 10.88 3.72
N MET A 110 -5.41 11.12 4.50
CA MET A 110 -5.33 12.20 5.49
C MET A 110 -5.37 13.59 4.83
N ALA A 111 -4.55 13.81 3.79
CA ALA A 111 -4.51 15.05 3.02
C ALA A 111 -5.89 15.45 2.47
N ARG A 112 -6.67 14.46 2.03
CA ARG A 112 -8.04 14.67 1.59
C ARG A 112 -8.95 15.24 2.69
N GLN A 113 -8.72 14.88 3.96
CA GLN A 113 -9.47 15.42 5.09
C GLN A 113 -9.03 16.85 5.46
N ILE A 114 -7.73 17.16 5.30
CA ILE A 114 -7.16 18.49 5.56
C ILE A 114 -7.69 19.55 4.58
N LYS A 115 -8.10 19.14 3.37
CA LYS A 115 -8.60 20.01 2.27
C LYS A 115 -7.57 21.03 1.76
N THR A 116 -6.31 20.90 2.17
CA THR A 116 -5.17 21.68 1.69
C THR A 116 -4.09 20.72 1.20
N PRO A 117 -3.42 21.00 0.07
CA PRO A 117 -2.31 20.15 -0.38
C PRO A 117 -1.18 20.14 0.65
N LEU A 118 -0.64 18.95 0.89
CA LEU A 118 0.61 18.80 1.64
C LEU A 118 1.76 19.43 0.85
N VAL A 119 2.67 20.14 1.53
CA VAL A 119 3.80 20.84 0.90
C VAL A 119 5.10 20.03 0.95
N GLU A 120 5.22 19.11 1.90
CA GLU A 120 6.42 18.32 2.07
C GLU A 120 6.59 17.28 0.96
N THR A 121 7.84 16.84 0.73
CA THR A 121 8.18 16.00 -0.43
C THR A 121 8.53 14.56 -0.06
N THR A 122 9.17 14.35 1.09
CA THR A 122 9.54 12.99 1.51
C THR A 122 8.38 12.30 2.22
N ALA A 123 8.32 10.96 2.16
CA ALA A 123 7.26 10.19 2.82
C ALA A 123 7.17 10.50 4.34
N THR A 124 8.33 10.64 4.99
CA THR A 124 8.47 10.97 6.42
C THR A 124 7.95 12.37 6.76
N GLU A 125 8.32 13.37 5.98
CA GLU A 125 7.87 14.74 6.25
C GLU A 125 6.37 14.86 5.98
N ARG A 126 5.88 14.25 4.90
CA ARG A 126 4.45 14.27 4.55
C ARG A 126 3.56 13.59 5.58
N ILE A 127 3.99 12.49 6.19
CA ILE A 127 3.20 11.86 7.26
C ILE A 127 3.15 12.72 8.52
N ARG A 128 4.27 13.35 8.90
CA ARG A 128 4.30 14.29 10.03
C ARG A 128 3.45 15.53 9.77
N GLU A 129 3.51 16.05 8.55
CA GLU A 129 2.67 17.16 8.10
C GLU A 129 1.19 16.81 8.23
N ALA A 130 0.80 15.64 7.71
CA ALA A 130 -0.57 15.15 7.77
C ALA A 130 -1.06 14.93 9.20
N CYS A 131 -0.26 14.29 10.06
CA CYS A 131 -0.60 14.09 11.47
C CYS A 131 -0.80 15.43 12.17
N ARG A 132 0.15 16.36 12.04
CA ARG A 132 0.09 17.69 12.66
C ARG A 132 -1.15 18.46 12.23
N ASP A 133 -1.46 18.49 10.95
CA ASP A 133 -2.58 19.26 10.41
C ASP A 133 -3.96 18.67 10.78
N LEU A 134 -4.00 17.36 11.07
CA LEU A 134 -5.18 16.68 11.62
C LEU A 134 -5.23 16.70 13.16
N GLY A 135 -4.16 17.11 13.83
CA GLY A 135 -4.03 17.05 15.30
C GLY A 135 -3.83 15.63 15.84
N LEU A 136 -3.23 14.74 15.05
CA LEU A 136 -2.85 13.37 15.43
C LEU A 136 -1.41 13.32 15.92
N ASP A 137 -1.09 12.29 16.70
CA ASP A 137 0.30 11.98 17.05
C ASP A 137 1.07 11.46 15.81
N ASP A 138 2.31 11.92 15.63
CA ASP A 138 3.11 11.59 14.43
C ASP A 138 3.89 10.27 14.53
N TYR A 139 3.95 9.69 15.73
CA TYR A 139 4.66 8.47 16.15
C TYR A 139 6.06 8.27 15.54
N SER A 140 6.68 9.30 14.99
CA SER A 140 7.87 9.20 14.15
C SER A 140 9.14 9.02 15.00
N SER A 141 9.04 9.29 16.29
CA SER A 141 10.07 9.05 17.30
C SER A 141 10.00 7.66 17.93
N THR A 142 8.99 6.86 17.61
CA THR A 142 8.83 5.50 18.17
C THR A 142 9.75 4.50 17.50
N ASP A 143 10.07 3.41 18.22
CA ASP A 143 10.84 2.28 17.66
C ASP A 143 10.12 1.62 16.48
N GLY A 144 8.78 1.68 16.46
CA GLY A 144 7.98 1.14 15.36
C GLY A 144 8.24 1.86 14.03
N TYR A 145 8.38 3.19 14.06
CA TYR A 145 8.76 3.98 12.88
C TYR A 145 10.14 3.58 12.31
N GLN A 146 11.08 3.12 13.15
CA GLN A 146 12.37 2.64 12.67
C GLN A 146 12.23 1.40 11.77
N GLY A 147 11.23 0.55 12.01
CA GLY A 147 10.89 -0.55 11.11
C GLY A 147 10.47 -0.06 9.73
N PHE A 148 9.62 0.98 9.68
CA PHE A 148 9.23 1.62 8.43
C PHE A 148 10.40 2.29 7.70
N ALA A 149 11.21 3.08 8.40
CA ALA A 149 12.36 3.78 7.83
C ALA A 149 13.38 2.80 7.23
N GLU A 150 13.58 1.66 7.88
CA GLU A 150 14.41 0.59 7.37
C GLU A 150 13.85 0.00 6.07
N MET A 151 12.56 -0.34 6.02
CA MET A 151 11.92 -0.84 4.80
C MET A 151 11.95 0.19 3.65
N LEU A 152 11.81 1.47 3.97
CA LEU A 152 11.94 2.56 2.99
C LEU A 152 13.34 2.58 2.37
N SER A 153 14.38 2.41 3.19
CA SER A 153 15.77 2.33 2.72
C SER A 153 16.00 1.12 1.80
N ILE A 154 15.41 -0.03 2.12
CA ILE A 154 15.48 -1.23 1.28
C ILE A 154 14.71 -1.04 -0.03
N ARG A 155 13.52 -0.42 0.00
CA ARG A 155 12.77 -0.04 -1.21
C ARG A 155 13.62 0.82 -2.14
N ASP A 156 14.27 1.85 -1.58
CA ASP A 156 15.16 2.72 -2.35
C ASP A 156 16.37 1.95 -2.92
N ALA A 157 16.89 0.95 -2.21
CA ALA A 157 17.97 0.09 -2.72
C ALA A 157 17.51 -0.81 -3.89
N VAL A 158 16.24 -1.23 -3.89
CA VAL A 158 15.63 -2.01 -4.98
C VAL A 158 15.35 -1.14 -6.20
N GLU A 159 14.79 0.06 -6.01
CA GLU A 159 14.41 0.97 -7.09
C GLU A 159 15.60 1.72 -7.70
N HIS A 160 16.64 1.97 -6.90
CA HIS A 160 17.83 2.70 -7.29
C HIS A 160 19.10 1.88 -7.00
N PRO A 161 19.30 0.79 -7.76
CA PRO A 161 20.39 -0.14 -7.50
C PRO A 161 21.75 0.52 -7.73
N THR A 162 22.67 0.30 -6.78
CA THR A 162 24.09 0.66 -6.92
C THR A 162 24.95 -0.56 -6.64
N GLN A 163 26.19 -0.59 -7.16
CA GLN A 163 27.10 -1.71 -6.89
C GLN A 163 27.29 -1.96 -5.38
N ALA A 164 27.41 -0.89 -4.60
CA ALA A 164 27.56 -0.96 -3.15
C ALA A 164 26.32 -1.52 -2.43
N ARG A 165 25.13 -1.48 -3.03
CA ARG A 165 23.87 -2.00 -2.46
C ARG A 165 23.50 -3.39 -2.98
N ILE A 166 24.13 -3.88 -4.04
CA ILE A 166 23.84 -5.22 -4.58
C ILE A 166 24.95 -6.22 -4.26
N PHE A 167 26.21 -5.79 -4.39
CA PHE A 167 27.36 -6.69 -4.40
C PHE A 167 28.35 -6.42 -3.27
N THR A 168 27.93 -5.77 -2.18
CA THR A 168 28.85 -5.48 -1.07
C THR A 168 29.32 -6.77 -0.39
N GLY A 169 30.63 -6.88 -0.21
CA GLY A 169 31.26 -7.89 0.66
C GLY A 169 31.59 -7.37 2.05
N ASP A 170 31.22 -6.12 2.37
CA ASP A 170 31.44 -5.50 3.66
C ASP A 170 30.48 -6.09 4.72
N PRO A 171 30.98 -6.82 5.74
CA PRO A 171 30.14 -7.43 6.77
C PRO A 171 29.35 -6.43 7.61
N SER A 172 29.67 -5.13 7.54
CA SER A 172 28.92 -4.08 8.24
C SER A 172 27.75 -3.51 7.43
N LYS A 173 27.60 -3.90 6.16
CA LYS A 173 26.61 -3.34 5.22
C LYS A 173 25.77 -4.38 4.50
N TRP A 174 25.85 -5.64 4.91
CA TRP A 174 25.08 -6.73 4.27
C TRP A 174 23.56 -6.46 4.35
N ASP A 175 23.12 -5.80 5.41
CA ASP A 175 21.74 -5.42 5.69
C ASP A 175 21.17 -4.42 4.67
N GLN A 176 22.02 -3.75 3.90
CA GLN A 176 21.63 -2.85 2.81
C GLN A 176 21.40 -3.59 1.49
N VAL A 177 21.77 -4.87 1.42
CA VAL A 177 21.54 -5.71 0.23
C VAL A 177 20.14 -6.31 0.32
N PRO A 178 19.22 -6.00 -0.61
CA PRO A 178 17.81 -6.41 -0.47
C PRO A 178 17.61 -7.92 -0.27
N LEU A 179 18.37 -8.75 -0.99
CA LEU A 179 18.29 -10.21 -0.84
C LEU A 179 18.81 -10.68 0.53
N ALA A 180 19.95 -10.15 0.99
CA ALA A 180 20.50 -10.52 2.30
C ALA A 180 19.60 -10.05 3.44
N TRP A 181 19.04 -8.84 3.32
CA TRP A 181 18.01 -8.32 4.23
C TRP A 181 16.79 -9.26 4.27
N SER A 182 16.27 -9.65 3.10
CA SER A 182 15.10 -10.53 2.98
C SER A 182 15.34 -11.93 3.57
N ILE A 183 16.57 -12.45 3.49
CA ILE A 183 16.94 -13.75 4.09
C ILE A 183 17.08 -13.65 5.61
N SER A 184 17.45 -12.48 6.13
CA SER A 184 17.70 -12.29 7.56
C SER A 184 16.42 -12.07 8.36
N GLU A 185 16.48 -12.43 9.64
CA GLU A 185 15.42 -12.14 10.64
C GLU A 185 15.10 -10.64 10.74
N ARG A 186 16.01 -9.77 10.27
CA ARG A 186 15.84 -8.33 10.28
C ARG A 186 14.61 -7.89 9.47
N SER A 187 14.32 -8.58 8.36
CA SER A 187 13.11 -8.31 7.55
C SER A 187 11.82 -8.53 8.32
N ILE A 188 11.74 -9.63 9.07
CA ILE A 188 10.60 -10.00 9.93
C ILE A 188 10.43 -8.95 11.04
N LYS A 189 11.51 -8.62 11.75
CA LYS A 189 11.50 -7.63 12.84
C LYS A 189 11.21 -6.22 12.36
N ALA A 190 11.64 -5.84 11.16
CA ALA A 190 11.32 -4.55 10.56
C ALA A 190 9.82 -4.43 10.25
N TYR A 191 9.22 -5.51 9.72
CA TYR A 191 7.79 -5.54 9.47
C TYR A 191 6.96 -5.49 10.76
N GLU A 192 7.29 -6.31 11.77
CA GLU A 192 6.55 -6.32 13.05
C GLU A 192 6.53 -4.93 13.69
N ARG A 193 7.69 -4.26 13.74
CA ARG A 193 7.80 -2.87 14.20
C ARG A 193 6.95 -1.90 13.37
N TYR A 194 6.96 -2.06 12.05
CA TYR A 194 6.12 -1.27 11.17
C TYR A 194 4.62 -1.52 11.41
N ALA A 195 4.20 -2.77 11.54
CA ALA A 195 2.80 -3.13 11.74
C ALA A 195 2.27 -2.51 13.04
N ASP A 196 3.01 -2.64 14.13
CA ASP A 196 2.66 -2.01 15.42
C ASP A 196 2.52 -0.48 15.28
N TRP A 197 3.45 0.16 14.57
CA TRP A 197 3.39 1.61 14.34
C TRP A 197 2.24 2.03 13.42
N PHE A 198 2.00 1.27 12.35
CA PHE A 198 0.95 1.54 11.38
C PHE A 198 -0.44 1.35 11.99
N ASP A 199 -0.60 0.36 12.87
CA ASP A 199 -1.83 0.13 13.62
C ASP A 199 -2.15 1.28 14.58
N LEU A 200 -1.16 1.85 15.26
CA LEU A 200 -1.34 3.04 16.10
C LEU A 200 -1.84 4.22 15.26
N LEU A 201 -1.18 4.47 14.13
CA LEU A 201 -1.50 5.59 13.25
C LEU A 201 -2.89 5.46 12.62
N THR A 202 -3.24 4.27 12.12
CA THR A 202 -4.52 4.01 11.48
C THR A 202 -5.67 4.04 12.49
N ARG A 203 -5.47 3.50 13.70
CA ARG A 203 -6.45 3.60 14.80
C ARG A 203 -6.78 5.05 15.14
N ASP A 204 -5.76 5.92 15.24
CA ASP A 204 -5.97 7.32 15.58
C ASP A 204 -6.64 8.09 14.43
N PHE A 205 -6.31 7.74 13.17
CA PHE A 205 -7.00 8.29 12.01
C PHE A 205 -8.46 7.85 11.92
N ASP A 206 -8.77 6.58 12.20
CA ASP A 206 -10.13 6.07 12.26
C ASP A 206 -10.93 6.74 13.38
N ALA A 207 -10.31 6.94 14.55
CA ALA A 207 -10.88 7.71 15.64
C ALA A 207 -11.19 9.14 15.19
N TYR A 208 -10.27 9.81 14.51
CA TYR A 208 -10.50 11.13 13.92
C TYR A 208 -11.68 11.12 12.94
N LEU A 209 -11.73 10.17 12.00
CA LEU A 209 -12.81 10.06 11.02
C LEU A 209 -14.18 9.92 11.70
N SER A 210 -14.25 9.20 12.82
CA SER A 210 -15.49 9.07 13.61
C SER A 210 -15.98 10.41 14.20
N THR A 211 -15.07 11.36 14.48
CA THR A 211 -15.42 12.69 15.01
C THR A 211 -15.89 13.68 13.94
N VAL A 212 -15.41 13.50 12.70
CA VAL A 212 -15.72 14.41 11.57
C VAL A 212 -16.81 13.87 10.63
N SER A 213 -17.14 12.58 10.72
CA SER A 213 -18.22 11.95 9.95
C SER A 213 -19.57 12.53 10.36
N LYS A 214 -20.00 13.58 9.67
CA LYS A 214 -21.31 14.21 9.83
C LYS A 214 -22.19 13.86 8.62
N PRO A 215 -23.48 13.56 8.81
CA PRO A 215 -24.40 13.40 7.70
C PRO A 215 -24.39 14.65 6.82
N GLU A 216 -24.02 14.51 5.54
CA GLU A 216 -24.00 15.59 4.58
C GLU A 216 -25.13 15.45 3.55
N ILE A 217 -25.65 16.59 3.09
CA ILE A 217 -26.57 16.63 1.96
C ILE A 217 -25.75 16.44 0.69
N LEU A 218 -25.99 15.36 -0.07
CA LEU A 218 -25.33 15.19 -1.36
C LEU A 218 -25.76 16.27 -2.34
N SER A 219 -24.80 17.12 -2.69
CA SER A 219 -24.88 18.09 -3.79
C SER A 219 -24.22 17.53 -5.06
N VAL A 220 -24.74 16.40 -5.57
CA VAL A 220 -24.22 15.81 -6.82
C VAL A 220 -24.83 16.48 -8.06
N ARG A 221 -23.97 16.87 -9.01
CA ARG A 221 -24.36 17.53 -10.27
C ARG A 221 -25.15 16.62 -11.24
N ALA A 222 -25.06 15.29 -11.10
CA ALA A 222 -25.79 14.32 -11.91
C ALA A 222 -26.10 13.05 -11.11
N ARG A 223 -27.30 12.49 -11.30
CA ARG A 223 -27.77 11.23 -10.69
C ARG A 223 -28.12 10.21 -11.77
N GLY A 224 -27.94 8.92 -11.48
CA GLY A 224 -28.19 7.82 -12.41
C GLY A 224 -27.26 7.86 -13.62
N LEU A 225 -26.04 7.33 -13.50
CA LEU A 225 -25.06 7.39 -14.58
C LEU A 225 -25.40 6.38 -15.69
N MET A 226 -25.34 6.83 -16.94
CA MET A 226 -25.47 6.00 -18.13
C MET A 226 -24.20 6.10 -18.99
N SER A 227 -23.73 4.94 -19.47
CA SER A 227 -22.67 4.89 -20.48
C SER A 227 -23.26 5.17 -21.87
N PRO A 228 -22.62 6.03 -22.68
CA PRO A 228 -23.00 6.20 -24.08
C PRO A 228 -22.55 5.03 -24.96
N MET A 229 -21.77 4.08 -24.43
CA MET A 229 -21.32 2.89 -25.17
C MET A 229 -22.35 1.76 -25.07
N SER A 230 -22.72 1.18 -26.20
CA SER A 230 -23.52 -0.05 -26.25
C SER A 230 -22.72 -1.21 -25.65
N VAL A 231 -23.31 -1.93 -24.68
CA VAL A 231 -22.72 -3.16 -24.11
C VAL A 231 -22.52 -4.18 -25.22
N LYS A 232 -21.27 -4.55 -25.52
CA LYS A 232 -21.00 -5.70 -26.39
C LYS A 232 -21.40 -6.96 -25.63
N LYS A 233 -22.24 -7.82 -26.23
CA LYS A 233 -22.60 -9.11 -25.63
C LYS A 233 -21.31 -9.93 -25.40
N PRO A 234 -21.16 -10.59 -24.25
CA PRO A 234 -20.03 -11.48 -24.03
C PRO A 234 -20.02 -12.59 -25.11
N PRO A 235 -18.83 -13.07 -25.52
CA PRO A 235 -18.74 -14.21 -26.43
C PRO A 235 -19.48 -15.40 -25.81
N ARG A 236 -20.27 -16.11 -26.61
CA ARG A 236 -20.92 -17.34 -26.16
C ARG A 236 -19.82 -18.37 -25.88
N THR A 237 -19.72 -18.81 -24.63
CA THR A 237 -18.90 -19.97 -24.21
C THR A 237 -19.44 -21.24 -24.82
#